data_AF-A0A328CCT2-F1
#
_entry.id   AF-A0A328CCT2-F1
#
_cell.length_a   1.000
_cell.length_b   1.000
_cell.length_c   1.000
_cell.angle_alpha   90.00
_cell.angle_beta   90.00
_cell.angle_gamma   90.00
#
_symmetry.space_group_name_H-M   'P 1'
#
loop_
_entity.id
_entity.type
_entity.pdbx_description
1 polymer ?
#
loop_
_entity_poly.entity_id
_entity_poly.type
_entity_poly.pdbx_seq_one_letter_code
_entity_poly.pdbx_strand_id
1 'polypeptide(L)'
;MIELPEKTYFKIGEVAKLLEVEPYVLRYWETEFDTLEPEKTKSGQRVYQRHDIEHLLEIRELLYVEMFTIAGARRQLERGLSARSVAQAAGGSAASGDEALLAQLTDARQELAQAEHELLKFREATQTELQEASELRVALEQEREALAGELAEARFRAQTLSADDSDEVLRLEGEVAALRAELEQERRAQEERDEVRQAERRLAEEQVQRRRRVLSQMRREVESLAVLADRNRVRR
;
A
#
# COMPACT_ATOMS: atom_id res chain seq x y z
N MET A 1 -17.72 -13.54 -3.57
CA MET A 1 -17.25 -14.87 -3.15
C MET A 1 -16.19 -15.28 -4.16
N ILE A 2 -14.92 -15.36 -3.74
CA ILE A 2 -13.79 -15.66 -4.64
C ILE A 2 -13.79 -17.18 -4.89
N GLU A 3 -13.90 -17.60 -6.14
CA GLU A 3 -13.84 -19.03 -6.50
C GLU A 3 -12.38 -19.50 -6.44
N LEU A 4 -12.07 -20.34 -5.44
CA LEU A 4 -10.73 -20.89 -5.24
C LEU A 4 -10.51 -22.10 -6.18
N PRO A 5 -9.43 -22.13 -6.98
CA PRO A 5 -9.10 -23.25 -7.86
C PRO A 5 -9.02 -24.59 -7.10
N GLU A 6 -9.29 -25.71 -7.79
CA GLU A 6 -9.03 -27.08 -7.26
C GLU A 6 -7.54 -27.40 -7.25
N LYS A 7 -6.77 -26.62 -6.48
CA LYS A 7 -5.37 -26.86 -6.16
C LYS A 7 -5.21 -26.91 -4.65
N THR A 8 -4.34 -27.82 -4.20
CA THR A 8 -4.07 -28.05 -2.78
C THR A 8 -3.07 -27.05 -2.21
N TYR A 9 -2.16 -26.54 -3.04
CA TYR A 9 -1.08 -25.63 -2.63
C TYR A 9 -0.96 -24.45 -3.58
N PHE A 10 -0.73 -23.27 -3.02
CA PHE A 10 -0.61 -22.00 -3.72
C PHE A 10 0.72 -21.34 -3.36
N LYS A 11 1.39 -20.73 -4.33
CA LYS A 11 2.61 -19.93 -4.07
C LYS A 11 2.23 -18.53 -3.60
N ILE A 12 3.13 -17.88 -2.87
CA ILE A 12 2.91 -16.49 -2.39
C ILE A 12 2.49 -15.52 -3.48
N GLY A 13 3.05 -15.62 -4.69
CA GLY A 13 2.68 -14.75 -5.80
C GLY A 13 1.29 -15.04 -6.38
N GLU A 14 0.78 -16.27 -6.25
CA GLU A 14 -0.59 -16.62 -6.63
C GLU A 14 -1.58 -16.11 -5.58
N VAL A 15 -1.25 -16.28 -4.29
CA VAL A 15 -2.06 -15.83 -3.16
C VAL A 15 -2.15 -14.30 -3.12
N ALA A 16 -1.04 -13.60 -3.36
CA ALA A 16 -0.98 -12.14 -3.50
C ALA A 16 -1.97 -11.62 -4.55
N LYS A 17 -2.01 -12.27 -5.73
CA LYS A 17 -2.96 -11.91 -6.79
C LYS A 17 -4.41 -12.20 -6.42
N LEU A 18 -4.67 -13.32 -5.74
CA LEU A 18 -6.03 -13.69 -5.29
C LEU A 18 -6.59 -12.69 -4.27
N LEU A 19 -5.73 -12.16 -3.40
CA LEU A 19 -6.10 -11.22 -2.34
C LEU A 19 -5.97 -9.75 -2.77
N GLU A 20 -5.43 -9.50 -3.97
CA GLU A 20 -5.12 -8.15 -4.48
C GLU A 20 -4.21 -7.37 -3.52
N VAL A 21 -3.21 -8.05 -2.95
CA VAL A 21 -2.20 -7.46 -2.06
C VAL A 21 -0.80 -7.83 -2.50
N GLU A 22 0.18 -7.03 -2.12
CA GLU A 22 1.56 -7.29 -2.48
C GLU A 22 2.17 -8.47 -1.68
N PRO A 23 3.10 -9.26 -2.26
CA PRO A 23 3.71 -10.41 -1.57
C PRO A 23 4.41 -10.05 -0.25
N TYR A 24 4.92 -8.82 -0.10
CA TYR A 24 5.54 -8.39 1.16
C TYR A 24 4.48 -8.14 2.26
N VAL A 25 3.26 -7.77 1.90
CA VAL A 25 2.14 -7.61 2.85
C VAL A 25 1.76 -8.96 3.44
N LEU A 26 1.69 -10.01 2.61
CA LEU A 26 1.45 -11.37 3.09
C LEU A 26 2.55 -11.84 4.05
N ARG A 27 3.83 -11.59 3.73
CA ARG A 27 4.95 -11.91 4.63
C ARG A 27 4.85 -11.16 5.96
N TYR A 28 4.39 -9.92 5.93
CA TYR A 28 4.17 -9.14 7.13
C TYR A 28 3.00 -9.70 7.96
N TRP A 29 1.90 -10.07 7.32
CA TRP A 29 0.79 -10.72 8.00
C TRP A 29 1.18 -12.05 8.65
N GLU A 30 2.00 -12.87 7.99
CA GLU A 30 2.57 -14.09 8.61
C GLU A 30 3.35 -13.80 9.90
N THR A 31 3.98 -12.63 10.03
CA THR A 31 4.69 -12.26 11.26
C THR A 31 3.78 -11.70 12.36
N GLU A 32 2.58 -11.26 11.98
CA GLU A 32 1.65 -10.59 12.87
C GLU A 32 0.46 -11.47 13.29
N PHE A 33 0.17 -12.54 12.56
CA PHE A 33 -0.92 -13.45 12.85
C PHE A 33 -0.37 -14.87 13.01
N ASP A 34 -0.26 -15.31 14.27
CA ASP A 34 0.28 -16.64 14.62
C ASP A 34 -0.54 -17.80 14.02
N THR A 35 -1.77 -17.54 13.57
CA THR A 35 -2.64 -18.52 12.89
C THR A 35 -2.26 -18.75 11.43
N LEU A 36 -1.34 -17.96 10.86
CA LEU A 36 -0.83 -18.10 9.50
C LEU A 36 0.56 -18.71 9.51
N GLU A 37 0.64 -20.03 9.44
CA GLU A 37 1.89 -20.78 9.40
C GLU A 37 2.08 -21.50 8.06
N PRO A 38 2.35 -20.77 6.95
CA PRO A 38 2.53 -21.40 5.65
C PRO A 38 3.75 -22.33 5.64
N GLU A 39 3.56 -23.53 5.10
CA GLU A 39 4.63 -24.51 5.00
C GLU A 39 5.76 -24.01 4.09
N LYS A 40 6.99 -24.39 4.43
CA LYS A 40 8.17 -24.14 3.60
C LYS A 40 8.58 -25.41 2.87
N THR A 41 8.65 -25.32 1.55
CA THR A 41 9.23 -26.37 0.71
C THR A 41 10.71 -26.59 1.03
N LYS A 42 11.29 -27.71 0.58
CA LYS A 42 12.72 -28.02 0.74
C LYS A 42 13.66 -26.94 0.15
N SER A 43 13.19 -26.17 -0.82
CA SER A 43 13.90 -25.05 -1.44
C SER A 43 13.66 -23.70 -0.74
N GLY A 44 12.92 -23.67 0.38
CA GLY A 44 12.62 -22.45 1.16
C GLY A 44 11.47 -21.60 0.62
N GLN A 45 10.73 -22.07 -0.40
CA GLN A 45 9.55 -21.36 -0.92
C GLN A 45 8.34 -21.62 -0.03
N ARG A 46 7.58 -20.55 0.30
CA ARG A 46 6.32 -20.62 1.05
C ARG A 46 5.19 -21.16 0.18
N VAL A 47 4.45 -22.11 0.71
CA VAL A 47 3.25 -22.65 0.10
C VAL A 47 2.09 -22.51 1.08
N TYR A 48 0.97 -22.02 0.57
CA TYR A 48 -0.27 -21.83 1.32
C TYR A 48 -1.25 -22.90 0.91
N GLN A 49 -1.98 -23.43 1.87
CA GLN A 49 -3.09 -24.31 1.65
C GLN A 49 -4.40 -23.51 1.56
N ARG A 50 -5.50 -24.21 1.27
CA ARG A 50 -6.82 -23.58 1.19
C ARG A 50 -7.21 -22.89 2.50
N HIS A 51 -6.95 -23.51 3.65
CA HIS A 51 -7.28 -22.93 4.96
C HIS A 51 -6.49 -21.64 5.25
N ASP A 52 -5.22 -21.57 4.84
CA ASP A 52 -4.42 -20.35 4.96
C ASP A 52 -5.04 -19.20 4.15
N ILE A 53 -5.54 -19.50 2.96
CA ILE A 53 -6.18 -18.50 2.10
C ILE A 53 -7.50 -18.02 2.71
N GLU A 54 -8.28 -18.90 3.33
CA GLU A 54 -9.50 -18.52 4.05
C GLU A 54 -9.18 -17.58 5.22
N HIS A 55 -8.16 -17.87 6.02
CA HIS A 55 -7.70 -16.96 7.08
C HIS A 55 -7.19 -15.63 6.53
N LEU A 56 -6.42 -15.65 5.45
CA LEU A 56 -5.93 -14.43 4.79
C LEU A 56 -7.08 -13.57 4.24
N LEU A 57 -8.16 -14.19 3.77
CA LEU A 57 -9.36 -13.48 3.35
C LEU A 57 -10.07 -12.81 4.53
N GLU A 58 -10.19 -13.51 5.66
CA GLU A 58 -10.76 -12.95 6.89
C GLU A 58 -9.92 -11.78 7.42
N ILE A 59 -8.59 -11.92 7.44
CA ILE A 59 -7.66 -10.84 7.78
C ILE A 59 -7.81 -9.66 6.82
N ARG A 60 -7.89 -9.91 5.51
CA ARG A 60 -8.10 -8.85 4.51
C ARG A 60 -9.41 -8.12 4.75
N GLU A 61 -10.50 -8.85 5.03
CA GLU A 61 -11.80 -8.26 5.30
C GLU A 61 -11.76 -7.38 6.56
N LEU A 62 -11.16 -7.88 7.64
CA LEU A 62 -10.97 -7.10 8.86
C LEU A 62 -10.16 -5.83 8.63
N LEU A 63 -9.06 -5.90 7.89
CA LEU A 63 -8.15 -4.77 7.70
C LEU A 63 -8.64 -3.74 6.67
N TYR A 64 -9.22 -4.19 5.55
CA TYR A 64 -9.56 -3.34 4.41
C TYR A 64 -11.04 -3.01 4.29
N VAL A 65 -11.93 -3.85 4.82
CA VAL A 65 -13.39 -3.66 4.75
C VAL A 65 -13.90 -3.13 6.09
N GLU A 66 -13.62 -3.86 7.17
CA GLU A 66 -14.03 -3.48 8.52
C GLU A 66 -13.08 -2.46 9.17
N MET A 67 -11.94 -2.19 8.51
CA MET A 67 -10.99 -1.14 8.86
C MET A 67 -10.33 -1.28 10.24
N PHE A 68 -10.14 -2.51 10.70
CA PHE A 68 -9.35 -2.81 11.89
C PHE A 68 -7.86 -2.52 11.67
N THR A 69 -7.16 -2.25 12.77
CA THR A 69 -5.69 -2.30 12.82
C THR A 69 -5.22 -3.74 12.87
N ILE A 70 -3.92 -4.00 12.66
CA ILE A 70 -3.34 -5.35 12.80
C ILE A 70 -3.64 -5.94 14.18
N ALA A 71 -3.44 -5.16 15.25
CA ALA A 71 -3.74 -5.59 16.62
C ALA A 71 -5.26 -5.84 16.85
N GLY A 72 -6.11 -4.97 16.29
CA GLY A 72 -7.56 -5.12 16.40
C GLY A 72 -8.09 -6.33 15.64
N ALA A 73 -7.57 -6.57 14.43
CA ALA A 73 -7.89 -7.75 13.63
C ALA A 73 -7.42 -9.02 14.33
N ARG A 74 -6.22 -9.03 14.93
CA ARG A 74 -5.70 -10.17 15.70
C ARG A 74 -6.64 -10.53 16.85
N ARG A 75 -7.05 -9.54 17.65
CA ARG A 75 -8.03 -9.76 18.73
C ARG A 75 -9.38 -10.23 18.19
N GLN A 76 -9.85 -9.69 17.07
CA GLN A 76 -11.14 -10.08 16.50
C GLN A 76 -11.11 -11.54 16.03
N LEU A 77 -10.01 -11.98 15.42
CA LEU A 77 -9.79 -13.38 15.04
C LEU A 77 -9.70 -14.28 16.28
N GLU A 78 -8.94 -13.88 17.29
CA GLU A 78 -8.84 -14.60 18.57
C GLU A 78 -10.19 -14.70 19.30
N ARG A 79 -11.01 -13.65 19.25
CA ARG A 79 -12.37 -13.63 19.79
C ARG A 79 -13.34 -14.46 18.97
N GLY A 80 -13.23 -14.48 17.64
CA GLY A 80 -14.03 -15.35 16.77
C GLY A 80 -13.69 -16.84 16.95
N LEU A 81 -12.42 -17.15 17.26
CA LEU A 81 -11.95 -18.47 17.67
C LEU A 81 -12.40 -18.81 19.10
N SER A 82 -12.34 -17.83 20.01
CA SER A 82 -12.79 -17.99 21.41
C SER A 82 -14.30 -18.07 21.54
N ALA A 83 -15.10 -17.37 20.74
CA ALA A 83 -16.55 -17.50 20.74
C ALA A 83 -16.98 -18.88 20.20
N ARG A 84 -16.23 -19.42 19.23
CA ARG A 84 -16.37 -20.82 18.76
C ARG A 84 -15.97 -21.84 19.83
N SER A 85 -14.95 -21.56 20.66
CA SER A 85 -14.52 -22.45 21.75
C SER A 85 -15.32 -22.28 23.06
N VAL A 86 -15.82 -21.09 23.37
CA VAL A 86 -16.67 -20.76 24.53
C VAL A 86 -18.10 -21.26 24.30
N ALA A 87 -18.58 -21.33 23.05
CA ALA A 87 -19.77 -22.11 22.71
C ALA A 87 -19.62 -23.61 23.06
N GLN A 88 -18.38 -24.11 23.20
CA GLN A 88 -18.07 -25.46 23.71
C GLN A 88 -17.73 -25.50 25.21
N ALA A 89 -17.50 -24.37 25.88
CA ALA A 89 -16.99 -24.31 27.25
C ALA A 89 -17.60 -23.15 28.07
N ALA A 90 -18.93 -23.07 28.15
CA ALA A 90 -19.60 -22.09 28.99
C ALA A 90 -19.56 -22.52 30.47
N GLY A 91 -18.69 -21.88 31.27
CA GLY A 91 -18.70 -22.00 32.75
C GLY A 91 -17.70 -21.08 33.49
N GLY A 92 -18.14 -19.89 33.91
CA GLY A 92 -17.54 -19.03 34.96
C GLY A 92 -16.49 -18.00 34.46
N SER A 93 -16.31 -16.79 35.01
CA SER A 93 -16.83 -16.09 36.20
C SER A 93 -16.63 -14.57 35.97
N ALA A 94 -17.47 -13.74 36.60
CA ALA A 94 -17.50 -12.29 36.44
C ALA A 94 -16.36 -11.58 37.20
N ALA A 95 -15.39 -11.03 36.45
CA ALA A 95 -14.55 -9.93 36.93
C ALA A 95 -15.39 -8.64 36.95
N SER A 96 -15.15 -7.77 37.93
CA SER A 96 -15.95 -6.57 38.16
C SER A 96 -15.99 -5.68 36.90
N GLY A 97 -17.18 -5.26 36.47
CA GLY A 97 -17.38 -4.60 35.17
C GLY A 97 -16.54 -3.31 34.97
N ASP A 98 -16.13 -2.65 36.05
CA ASP A 98 -15.28 -1.47 36.00
C ASP A 98 -13.80 -1.80 35.72
N GLU A 99 -13.31 -2.93 36.22
CA GLU A 99 -11.94 -3.38 35.98
C GLU A 99 -11.78 -3.88 34.53
N ALA A 100 -12.82 -4.56 34.02
CA ALA A 100 -12.91 -4.92 32.60
C ALA A 100 -13.01 -3.68 31.69
N LEU A 101 -13.76 -2.65 32.08
CA LEU A 101 -13.90 -1.41 31.30
C LEU A 101 -12.62 -0.57 31.30
N LEU A 102 -11.91 -0.51 32.43
CA LEU A 102 -10.61 0.15 32.51
C LEU A 102 -9.56 -0.57 31.67
N ALA A 103 -9.53 -1.91 31.70
CA ALA A 103 -8.66 -2.72 30.84
C ALA A 103 -8.93 -2.44 29.35
N GLN A 104 -10.21 -2.42 28.94
CA GLN A 104 -10.61 -2.07 27.57
C GLN A 104 -10.17 -0.65 27.17
N LEU A 105 -10.24 0.32 28.08
CA LEU A 105 -9.80 1.69 27.79
C LEU A 105 -8.28 1.79 27.63
N THR A 106 -7.49 1.09 28.44
CA THR A 106 -6.03 1.02 28.28
C THR A 106 -5.63 0.37 26.96
N ASP A 107 -6.30 -0.73 26.59
CA ASP A 107 -6.05 -1.43 25.33
C ASP A 107 -6.38 -0.55 24.13
N ALA A 108 -7.53 0.14 24.15
CA ALA A 108 -7.94 1.05 23.08
C ALA A 108 -7.00 2.26 22.94
N ARG A 109 -6.43 2.76 24.05
CA ARG A 109 -5.40 3.82 24.02
C ARG A 109 -4.09 3.34 23.41
N GLN A 110 -3.65 2.13 23.75
CA GLN A 110 -2.46 1.54 23.12
C GLN A 110 -2.66 1.31 21.62
N GLU A 111 -3.85 0.85 21.20
CA GLU A 111 -4.19 0.68 19.78
C GLU A 111 -4.18 2.01 19.03
N LEU A 112 -4.75 3.07 19.61
CA LEU A 112 -4.71 4.40 19.00
C LEU A 112 -3.26 4.87 18.82
N ALA A 113 -2.41 4.69 19.84
CA ALA A 113 -1.00 5.07 19.77
C ALA A 113 -0.22 4.28 18.70
N GLN A 114 -0.46 2.98 18.58
CA GLN A 114 0.15 2.13 17.56
C GLN A 114 -0.30 2.54 16.15
N ALA A 115 -1.59 2.79 15.96
CA ALA A 115 -2.13 3.23 14.67
C ALA A 115 -1.61 4.61 14.25
N GLU A 116 -1.47 5.54 15.20
CA GLU A 116 -0.86 6.85 14.97
C GLU A 116 0.62 6.71 14.56
N HIS A 117 1.37 5.79 15.17
CA HIS A 117 2.77 5.53 14.84
C HIS A 117 2.96 4.89 13.45
N GLU A 118 2.16 3.89 13.08
CA GLU A 118 2.20 3.27 11.75
C GLU A 118 1.81 4.26 10.63
N LEU A 119 0.93 5.21 10.93
CA LEU A 119 0.60 6.28 9.98
C LEU A 119 1.77 7.26 9.76
N LEU A 120 2.56 7.54 10.81
CA LEU A 120 3.75 8.37 10.69
C LEU A 120 4.81 7.71 9.81
N LYS A 121 5.11 6.41 10.03
CA LYS A 121 6.03 5.63 9.18
C LYS A 121 5.59 5.59 7.73
N PHE A 122 4.31 5.34 7.48
CA PHE A 122 3.76 5.31 6.13
C PHE A 122 3.90 6.66 5.43
N ARG A 123 3.62 7.77 6.14
CA ARG A 123 3.79 9.13 5.61
C ARG A 123 5.24 9.41 5.25
N GLU A 124 6.18 9.02 6.10
CA GLU A 124 7.62 9.16 5.85
C GLU A 124 8.06 8.37 4.62
N ALA A 125 7.63 7.11 4.48
CA ALA A 125 7.92 6.30 3.30
C ALA A 125 7.37 6.94 2.00
N THR A 126 6.10 7.38 2.02
CA THR A 126 5.47 8.05 0.87
C THR A 126 6.21 9.35 0.51
N GLN A 127 6.68 10.09 1.51
CA GLN A 127 7.44 11.33 1.31
C GLN A 127 8.79 11.06 0.63
N THR A 128 9.50 10.00 1.02
CA THR A 128 10.75 9.59 0.39
C THR A 128 10.55 9.20 -1.07
N GLU A 129 9.55 8.37 -1.38
CA GLU A 129 9.21 7.99 -2.77
C GLU A 129 8.87 9.22 -3.63
N LEU A 130 8.13 10.19 -3.07
CA LEU A 130 7.83 11.47 -3.73
C LEU A 130 9.07 12.31 -4.02
N GLN A 131 10.07 12.28 -3.14
CA GLN A 131 11.35 12.97 -3.33
C GLN A 131 12.19 12.28 -4.42
N GLU A 132 12.33 10.96 -4.38
CA GLU A 132 13.06 10.21 -5.43
C GLU A 132 12.43 10.43 -6.82
N ALA A 133 11.10 10.42 -6.89
CA ALA A 133 10.38 10.68 -8.13
C ALA A 133 10.55 12.11 -8.64
N SER A 134 10.75 13.10 -7.76
CA SER A 134 10.97 14.50 -8.16
C SER A 134 12.40 14.70 -8.68
N GLU A 135 13.40 14.06 -8.07
CA GLU A 135 14.79 14.07 -8.53
C GLU A 135 14.91 13.47 -9.94
N LEU A 136 14.26 12.32 -10.18
CA LEU A 136 14.26 11.68 -11.48
C LEU A 136 13.58 12.52 -12.56
N ARG A 137 12.57 13.32 -12.20
CA ARG A 137 11.93 14.28 -13.12
C ARG A 137 12.87 15.40 -13.52
N VAL A 138 13.58 15.98 -12.56
CA VAL A 138 14.56 17.04 -12.84
C VAL A 138 15.64 16.51 -13.79
N ALA A 139 16.11 15.28 -13.60
CA ALA A 139 17.08 14.65 -14.49
C ALA A 139 16.56 14.48 -15.93
N LEU A 140 15.33 13.97 -16.10
CA LEU A 140 14.72 13.81 -17.43
C LEU A 140 14.48 15.16 -18.13
N GLU A 141 14.08 16.18 -17.38
CA GLU A 141 13.89 17.54 -17.91
C GLU A 141 15.21 18.10 -18.47
N GLN A 142 16.32 17.90 -17.74
CA GLN A 142 17.66 18.32 -18.16
C GLN A 142 18.11 17.59 -19.43
N GLU A 143 17.88 16.28 -19.52
CA GLU A 143 18.20 15.49 -20.71
C GLU A 143 17.40 15.97 -21.93
N ARG A 144 16.11 16.28 -21.74
CA ARG A 144 15.27 16.85 -22.80
C ARG A 144 15.75 18.21 -23.27
N GLU A 145 16.15 19.09 -22.35
CA GLU A 145 16.72 20.40 -22.71
C GLU A 145 18.03 20.25 -23.51
N ALA A 146 18.87 19.28 -23.15
CA ALA A 146 20.09 18.97 -23.90
C ALA A 146 19.77 18.53 -25.34
N LEU A 147 18.87 17.57 -25.51
CA LEU A 147 18.42 17.10 -26.84
C LEU A 147 17.77 18.22 -27.67
N ALA A 148 16.98 19.09 -27.03
CA ALA A 148 16.39 20.25 -27.69
C ALA A 148 17.45 21.23 -28.19
N GLY A 149 18.53 21.42 -27.43
CA GLY A 149 19.71 22.19 -27.82
C GLY A 149 20.41 21.61 -29.05
N GLU A 150 20.70 20.31 -29.04
CA GLU A 150 21.33 19.61 -30.16
C GLU A 150 20.48 19.70 -31.44
N LEU A 151 19.16 19.53 -31.31
CA LEU A 151 18.22 19.68 -32.41
C LEU A 151 18.20 21.10 -32.97
N ALA A 152 18.27 22.13 -32.11
CA ALA A 152 18.34 23.52 -32.54
C ALA A 152 19.63 23.80 -33.32
N GLU A 153 20.76 23.26 -32.86
CA GLU A 153 22.05 23.38 -33.53
C GLU A 153 22.09 22.65 -34.88
N ALA A 154 21.55 21.44 -34.95
CA ALA A 154 21.41 20.68 -36.21
C ALA A 154 20.54 21.43 -37.24
N ARG A 155 19.41 22.00 -36.80
CA ARG A 155 18.54 22.82 -37.67
C ARG A 155 19.25 24.08 -38.16
N PHE A 156 19.99 24.75 -37.30
CA PHE A 156 20.74 25.94 -37.66
C PHE A 156 21.80 25.62 -38.73
N ARG A 157 22.58 24.55 -38.53
CA ARG A 157 23.56 24.07 -39.52
C ARG A 157 22.88 23.80 -40.88
N ALA A 158 21.79 23.06 -40.89
CA ALA A 158 21.02 22.77 -42.11
C ALA A 158 20.52 24.04 -42.83
N GLN A 159 20.09 25.06 -42.08
CA GLN A 159 19.65 26.34 -42.67
C GLN A 159 20.78 27.19 -43.24
N THR A 160 22.02 27.00 -42.75
CA THR A 160 23.19 27.78 -43.16
C THR A 160 23.98 27.19 -44.33
N LEU A 161 23.68 25.94 -44.72
CA LEU A 161 24.29 25.32 -45.89
C LEU A 161 23.79 25.97 -47.20
N SER A 162 24.70 26.10 -48.17
CA SER A 162 24.41 26.62 -49.52
C SER A 162 23.55 25.64 -50.33
N ALA A 163 22.71 26.17 -51.23
CA ALA A 163 21.81 25.37 -52.08
C ALA A 163 22.52 24.39 -53.03
N ASP A 164 23.84 24.52 -53.22
CA ASP A 164 24.65 23.63 -54.07
C ASP A 164 24.96 22.27 -53.39
N ASP A 165 24.88 22.15 -52.06
CA ASP A 165 25.20 20.93 -51.31
C ASP A 165 23.95 20.09 -51.01
N SER A 166 23.23 19.71 -52.08
CA SER A 166 21.92 19.04 -52.00
C SER A 166 21.93 17.72 -51.21
N ASP A 167 23.01 16.93 -51.30
CA ASP A 167 23.14 15.66 -50.56
C ASP A 167 23.32 15.87 -49.05
N GLU A 168 23.99 16.94 -48.65
CA GLU A 168 24.22 17.24 -47.22
C GLU A 168 22.98 17.85 -46.57
N VAL A 169 22.21 18.65 -47.31
CA VAL A 169 20.87 19.11 -46.88
C VAL A 169 19.93 17.93 -46.65
N LEU A 170 19.87 16.97 -47.58
CA LEU A 170 19.06 15.75 -47.45
C LEU A 170 19.47 14.89 -46.24
N ARG A 171 20.78 14.78 -45.98
CA ARG A 171 21.31 14.07 -44.80
C ARG A 171 20.87 14.73 -43.50
N LEU A 172 20.99 16.06 -43.41
CA LEU A 172 20.60 16.84 -42.24
C LEU A 172 19.09 16.87 -42.02
N GLU A 173 18.28 16.91 -43.09
CA GLU A 173 16.82 16.78 -42.99
C GLU A 173 16.41 15.41 -42.45
N GLY A 174 17.11 14.34 -42.85
CA GLY A 174 16.97 13.00 -42.28
C GLY A 174 17.31 12.94 -40.79
N GLU A 175 18.44 13.54 -40.38
CA GLU A 175 18.84 13.65 -38.97
C GLU A 175 17.80 14.44 -38.15
N VAL A 176 17.29 15.55 -38.68
CA VAL A 176 16.26 16.37 -38.03
C VAL A 176 14.93 15.63 -37.92
N ALA A 177 14.56 14.82 -38.91
CA ALA A 177 13.35 14.00 -38.86
C ALA A 177 13.48 12.88 -37.81
N ALA A 178 14.65 12.23 -37.72
CA ALA A 178 14.93 11.21 -36.71
C ALA A 178 14.87 11.79 -35.29
N LEU A 179 15.57 12.90 -35.03
CA LEU A 179 15.58 13.56 -33.72
C LEU A 179 14.18 14.07 -33.30
N ARG A 180 13.36 14.53 -34.25
CA ARG A 180 11.96 14.91 -33.97
C ARG A 180 11.11 13.72 -33.55
N ALA A 181 11.26 12.58 -34.23
CA ALA A 181 10.52 11.37 -33.89
C ALA A 181 10.92 10.82 -32.51
N GLU A 182 12.22 10.86 -32.20
CA GLU A 182 12.74 10.44 -30.90
C GLU A 182 12.26 11.34 -29.76
N LEU A 183 12.29 12.67 -29.96
CA LEU A 183 11.71 13.63 -29.00
C LEU A 183 10.20 13.40 -28.78
N GLU A 184 9.46 13.07 -29.83
CA GLU A 184 8.03 12.80 -29.72
C GLU A 184 7.75 11.47 -28.99
N GLN A 185 8.57 10.44 -29.21
CA GLN A 185 8.50 9.19 -28.47
C GLN A 185 8.80 9.40 -26.99
N GLU A 186 9.86 10.14 -26.65
CA GLU A 186 10.21 10.42 -25.27
C GLU A 186 9.12 11.24 -24.56
N ARG A 187 8.51 12.20 -25.27
CA ARG A 187 7.37 12.98 -24.76
C ARG A 187 6.18 12.09 -24.42
N ARG A 188 5.83 11.14 -25.30
CA ARG A 188 4.73 10.18 -25.07
C ARG A 188 5.04 9.25 -23.89
N ALA A 189 6.26 8.73 -23.83
CA ALA A 189 6.71 7.89 -22.72
C ALA A 189 6.67 8.66 -21.38
N GLN A 190 7.01 9.95 -21.40
CA GLN A 190 6.94 10.79 -20.21
C GLN A 190 5.51 11.10 -19.78
N GLU A 191 4.58 11.32 -20.72
CA GLU A 191 3.15 11.45 -20.45
C GLU A 191 2.59 10.17 -19.78
N GLU A 192 2.87 8.99 -20.31
CA GLU A 192 2.46 7.70 -19.73
C GLU A 192 3.05 7.50 -18.31
N ARG A 193 4.35 7.77 -18.13
CA ARG A 193 5.02 7.70 -16.82
C ARG A 193 4.40 8.68 -15.81
N ASP A 194 3.94 9.84 -16.26
CA ASP A 194 3.32 10.85 -15.41
C ASP A 194 1.87 10.49 -15.06
N GLU A 195 1.12 9.88 -15.98
CA GLU A 195 -0.21 9.33 -15.70
C GLU A 195 -0.16 8.23 -14.64
N VAL A 196 0.77 7.27 -14.78
CA VAL A 196 0.97 6.19 -13.80
C VAL A 196 1.31 6.78 -12.43
N ARG A 197 2.26 7.72 -12.36
CA ARG A 197 2.62 8.39 -11.10
C ARG A 197 1.48 9.19 -10.48
N GLN A 198 0.65 9.85 -11.30
CA GLN A 198 -0.54 10.52 -10.80
C GLN A 198 -1.56 9.53 -10.23
N ALA A 199 -1.74 8.37 -10.87
CA ALA A 199 -2.61 7.32 -10.35
C ALA A 199 -2.10 6.77 -9.02
N GLU A 200 -0.80 6.53 -8.89
CA GLU A 200 -0.15 6.12 -7.64
C GLU A 200 -0.35 7.15 -6.52
N ARG A 201 -0.14 8.44 -6.80
CA ARG A 201 -0.40 9.52 -5.83
C ARG A 201 -1.86 9.58 -5.38
N ARG A 202 -2.82 9.44 -6.30
CA ARG A 202 -4.25 9.41 -5.95
C ARG A 202 -4.58 8.22 -5.06
N LEU A 203 -4.03 7.04 -5.37
CA LEU A 203 -4.21 5.84 -4.54
C LEU A 203 -3.61 6.03 -3.15
N ALA A 204 -2.40 6.61 -3.04
CA ALA A 204 -1.77 6.93 -1.77
C ALA A 204 -2.60 7.94 -0.96
N GLU A 205 -3.08 9.00 -1.58
CA GLU A 205 -3.95 10.00 -0.94
C GLU A 205 -5.27 9.38 -0.44
N GLU A 206 -5.91 8.52 -1.25
CA GLU A 206 -7.09 7.77 -0.82
C GLU A 206 -6.79 6.88 0.38
N GLN A 207 -5.66 6.17 0.39
CA GLN A 207 -5.26 5.33 1.52
C GLN A 207 -5.00 6.16 2.79
N VAL A 208 -4.33 7.31 2.67
CA VAL A 208 -4.10 8.24 3.78
C VAL A 208 -5.43 8.78 4.33
N GLN A 209 -6.35 9.20 3.45
CA GLN A 209 -7.66 9.70 3.85
C GLN A 209 -8.50 8.61 4.51
N ARG A 210 -8.47 7.37 3.99
CA ARG A 210 -9.12 6.21 4.60
C ARG A 210 -8.58 5.96 6.01
N ARG A 211 -7.27 5.90 6.20
CA ARG A 211 -6.66 5.71 7.53
C ARG A 211 -6.96 6.85 8.50
N ARG A 212 -6.99 8.11 8.04
CA ARG A 212 -7.36 9.27 8.87
C ARG A 212 -8.79 9.17 9.41
N ARG A 213 -9.72 8.63 8.62
CA ARG A 213 -11.10 8.37 9.06
C ARG A 213 -11.14 7.32 10.17
N VAL A 214 -10.37 6.23 10.05
CA VAL A 214 -10.26 5.19 11.07
C VAL A 214 -9.74 5.75 12.39
N LEU A 215 -8.64 6.51 12.36
CA LEU A 215 -8.11 7.14 13.56
C LEU A 215 -9.13 8.08 14.23
N SER A 216 -9.90 8.82 13.44
CA SER A 216 -10.97 9.68 13.97
C SER A 216 -12.09 8.90 14.66
N GLN A 217 -12.35 7.67 14.22
CA GLN A 217 -13.35 6.78 14.80
C GLN A 217 -12.82 6.14 16.09
N MET A 218 -11.60 5.60 16.06
CA MET A 218 -10.93 5.03 17.24
C MET A 218 -10.78 6.07 18.36
N ARG A 219 -10.42 7.32 18.03
CA ARG A 219 -10.31 8.39 19.03
C ARG A 219 -11.66 8.68 19.70
N ARG A 220 -12.76 8.69 18.94
CA ARG A 220 -14.13 8.85 19.48
C ARG A 220 -14.55 7.69 20.37
N GLU A 221 -14.14 6.47 20.02
CA GLU A 221 -14.42 5.28 20.82
C GLU A 221 -13.66 5.27 22.14
N VAL A 222 -12.37 5.64 22.13
CA VAL A 222 -11.55 5.85 23.33
C VAL A 222 -12.17 6.94 24.23
N GLU A 223 -12.61 8.05 23.65
CA GLU A 223 -13.29 9.13 24.39
C GLU A 223 -14.60 8.64 25.02
N SER A 224 -15.41 7.87 24.30
CA SER A 224 -16.66 7.28 24.81
C SER A 224 -16.40 6.33 25.97
N LEU A 225 -15.42 5.43 25.85
CA LEU A 225 -15.02 4.50 26.91
C LEU A 225 -14.50 5.25 28.14
N ALA A 226 -13.75 6.33 27.95
CA ALA A 226 -13.26 7.17 29.05
C ALA A 226 -14.42 7.84 29.81
N VAL A 227 -15.40 8.41 29.10
CA VAL A 227 -16.59 9.03 29.70
C VAL A 227 -17.43 8.00 30.49
N LEU A 228 -17.55 6.78 29.98
CA LEU A 228 -18.26 5.70 30.67
C LEU A 228 -17.53 5.25 31.94
N ALA A 229 -16.20 5.10 31.88
CA ALA A 229 -15.37 4.76 33.03
C ALA A 229 -15.46 5.84 34.12
N ASP A 230 -15.42 7.12 33.76
CA ASP A 230 -15.56 8.24 34.70
C ASP A 230 -16.97 8.28 35.34
N ARG A 231 -18.04 8.04 34.57
CA ARG A 231 -19.41 7.99 35.12
C ARG A 231 -19.61 6.86 36.14
N ASN A 232 -19.02 5.69 35.90
CA ASN A 232 -19.10 4.58 36.86
C ASN A 232 -18.29 4.87 38.14
N ARG A 233 -17.19 5.63 38.03
CA ARG A 233 -16.37 6.05 39.16
C ARG A 233 -17.07 7.05 40.09
N VAL A 234 -17.93 7.92 39.55
CA VAL A 234 -18.71 8.95 40.30
C VAL A 234 -19.98 8.39 40.94
N ARG A 235 -20.47 7.22 40.52
CA ARG A 235 -21.67 6.58 41.07
C ARG A 235 -21.42 5.73 42.34
N ARG A 236 -20.17 5.59 42.78
CA ARG A 236 -19.77 4.96 44.04
C ARG A 236 -19.43 6.01 45.08
#